data_AF-A0A7W0TX61-F1
#
_entry.id   AF-A0A7W0TX61-F1
#
_cell.length_a   1.000
_cell.length_b   1.000
_cell.length_c   1.000
_cell.angle_alpha   90.00
_cell.angle_beta   90.00
_cell.angle_gamma   90.00
#
_symmetry.space_group_name_H-M   'P 1'
#
loop_
_entity.id
_entity.type
_entity.pdbx_description
1 polymer ?
#
loop_
_entity_poly.entity_id
_entity_poly.type
_entity_poly.pdbx_seq_one_letter_code
_entity_poly.pdbx_strand_id
1 'polypeptide(L)'
;MGTRTRLTRRRLVQAGGAVGAAAGLSVAGIPAGWRSAGATQAGIRIRAAGFVESQEQLQHTIDVLAAYAAQNPDVEIVPEFTDYDSYVDKLATEAAGGNAPDMMSANGDIMGEYSRRGVLRPLDEFVPDPIDLADYAEGTIIGNTIDGQLFGIPNDCIAPSL
;
A
#
# COMPACT_ATOMS: atom_id res chain seq x y z
N MET A 1 6.04 -40.98 43.74
CA MET A 1 5.16 -40.63 42.60
C MET A 1 5.34 -39.15 42.30
N GLY A 2 5.94 -38.81 41.15
CA GLY A 2 6.18 -37.42 40.76
C GLY A 2 6.53 -37.37 39.28
N THR A 3 5.52 -37.28 38.42
CA THR A 3 5.68 -37.15 36.97
C THR A 3 6.05 -35.70 36.63
N ARG A 4 7.31 -35.49 36.23
CA ARG A 4 7.77 -34.23 35.65
C ARG A 4 7.28 -34.13 34.20
N THR A 5 6.28 -33.29 33.96
CA THR A 5 5.77 -32.99 32.62
C THR A 5 6.81 -32.16 31.86
N ARG A 6 7.43 -32.73 30.81
CA ARG A 6 8.30 -32.00 29.89
C ARG A 6 7.45 -31.10 29.01
N LEU A 7 7.62 -29.79 29.13
CA LEU A 7 6.99 -28.80 28.24
C LEU A 7 7.77 -28.77 26.92
N THR A 8 7.18 -29.34 25.87
CA THR A 8 7.72 -29.32 24.50
C THR A 8 7.45 -27.95 23.87
N ARG A 9 8.45 -27.40 23.17
CA ARG A 9 8.52 -26.04 22.55
C ARG A 9 7.49 -25.73 21.46
N ARG A 10 6.37 -26.47 21.38
CA ARG A 10 5.41 -26.45 20.26
C ARG A 10 4.05 -25.84 20.60
N ARG A 11 3.96 -25.06 21.68
CA ARG A 11 2.72 -24.37 22.11
C ARG A 11 2.87 -22.86 22.31
N LEU A 12 3.87 -22.23 21.69
CA LEU A 12 4.06 -20.77 21.74
C LEU A 12 3.77 -20.05 20.41
N VAL A 13 3.02 -20.69 19.49
CA VAL A 13 2.62 -20.07 18.20
C VAL A 13 1.09 -19.96 18.05
N GLN A 14 0.31 -20.19 19.12
CA GLN A 14 -1.15 -20.00 19.08
C GLN A 14 -1.67 -18.78 19.87
N ALA A 15 -0.80 -17.81 20.16
CA ALA A 15 -1.22 -16.56 20.81
C ALA A 15 -0.40 -15.35 20.30
N GLY A 16 -0.22 -15.27 18.98
CA GLY A 16 0.48 -14.16 18.31
C GLY A 16 -0.47 -13.13 17.71
N GLY A 17 -1.47 -12.66 18.47
CA GLY A 17 -2.24 -11.47 18.11
C GLY A 17 -1.46 -10.23 18.51
N ALA A 18 -0.40 -9.89 17.76
CA ALA A 18 0.30 -8.62 17.93
C ALA A 18 -0.48 -7.53 17.18
N VAL A 19 -1.43 -6.91 17.88
CA VAL A 19 -1.93 -5.58 17.51
C VAL A 19 -0.76 -4.62 17.70
N GLY A 20 -0.03 -4.35 16.62
CA GLY A 20 0.88 -3.22 16.55
C GLY A 20 0.04 -1.95 16.62
N ALA A 21 -0.01 -1.33 17.79
CA ALA A 21 -0.55 0.01 17.94
C ALA A 21 0.38 0.99 17.21
N ALA A 22 0.09 1.26 15.95
CA ALA A 22 0.64 2.43 15.27
C ALA A 22 0.02 3.67 15.91
N ALA A 23 0.79 4.33 16.78
CA ALA A 23 0.51 5.68 17.22
C ALA A 23 0.84 6.62 16.07
N GLY A 24 -0.16 6.93 15.25
CA GLY A 24 -0.09 7.92 14.18
C GLY A 24 -1.52 8.32 13.81
N LEU A 25 -1.84 9.61 13.97
CA LEU A 25 -3.09 10.29 13.60
C LEU A 25 -4.40 9.50 13.80
N SER A 26 -5.14 9.88 14.86
CA SER A 26 -6.47 9.36 15.17
C SER A 26 -7.39 9.37 13.95
N VAL A 27 -7.72 8.18 13.45
CA VAL A 27 -8.59 8.03 12.29
C VAL A 27 -10.07 8.12 12.68
N ALA A 28 -10.48 9.32 13.13
CA ALA A 28 -11.87 9.68 13.24
C ALA A 28 -12.39 10.03 11.83
N GLY A 29 -12.75 9.00 11.05
CA GLY A 29 -13.24 9.20 9.68
C GLY A 29 -13.35 7.96 8.82
N ILE A 30 -12.74 6.83 9.21
CA ILE A 30 -12.89 5.58 8.46
C ILE A 30 -14.37 5.12 8.48
N PRO A 31 -15.01 4.91 7.30
CA PRO A 31 -16.35 4.35 7.21
C PRO A 31 -16.43 3.02 7.96
N ALA A 32 -17.57 2.78 8.64
CA ALA A 32 -17.76 1.60 9.48
C ALA A 32 -17.48 0.25 8.78
N GLY A 33 -17.56 0.20 7.44
CA GLY A 33 -17.25 -0.97 6.63
C GLY A 33 -15.78 -1.39 6.58
N TRP A 34 -14.85 -0.57 7.10
CA TRP A 34 -13.41 -0.86 7.12
C TRP A 34 -12.91 -1.23 8.52
N ARG A 35 -13.78 -1.21 9.53
CA ARG A 35 -13.50 -1.84 10.83
C ARG A 35 -13.67 -3.33 10.61
N SER A 36 -12.61 -4.11 10.83
CA SER A 36 -12.58 -5.56 10.64
C SER A 36 -13.78 -6.26 11.29
N ALA A 37 -14.86 -6.39 10.53
CA ALA A 37 -15.95 -7.30 10.81
C ALA A 37 -15.54 -8.66 10.23
N GLY A 38 -15.78 -9.71 10.99
CA GLY A 38 -15.43 -11.07 10.62
C GLY A 38 -15.79 -11.38 9.17
N ALA A 39 -14.84 -12.03 8.48
CA ALA A 39 -14.91 -12.37 7.08
C ALA A 39 -16.22 -13.08 6.73
N THR A 40 -17.03 -12.41 5.91
CA THR A 40 -17.87 -13.03 4.88
C THR A 40 -18.16 -11.96 3.82
N GLN A 41 -17.62 -12.15 2.61
CA GLN A 41 -17.87 -11.38 1.36
C GLN A 41 -16.87 -10.25 0.98
N ALA A 42 -15.57 -10.51 1.01
CA ALA A 42 -14.60 -9.84 0.12
C ALA A 42 -13.70 -10.92 -0.48
N GLY A 43 -13.63 -11.01 -1.80
CA GLY A 43 -12.83 -12.02 -2.50
C GLY A 43 -11.37 -11.59 -2.68
N ILE A 44 -11.13 -10.29 -2.72
CA ILE A 44 -9.83 -9.67 -2.99
C ILE A 44 -9.57 -8.61 -1.92
N ARG A 45 -8.41 -8.69 -1.25
CA ARG A 45 -7.95 -7.70 -0.27
C ARG A 45 -6.69 -7.04 -0.80
N ILE A 46 -6.67 -5.71 -0.88
CA ILE A 46 -5.59 -4.89 -1.44
C ILE A 46 -5.07 -3.94 -0.36
N ARG A 47 -3.77 -3.98 -0.07
CA ARG A 47 -3.07 -3.02 0.79
C ARG A 47 -2.60 -1.84 -0.06
N ALA A 48 -3.12 -0.66 0.24
CA ALA A 48 -2.77 0.59 -0.39
C ALA A 48 -1.98 1.45 0.60
N ALA A 49 -0.66 1.48 0.46
CA ALA A 49 0.23 2.22 1.33
C ALA A 49 0.79 3.46 0.64
N GLY A 50 1.13 4.48 1.43
CA GLY A 50 1.71 5.69 0.87
C GLY A 50 2.08 6.70 1.92
N PHE A 51 2.58 7.84 1.45
CA PHE A 51 2.81 8.99 2.30
C PHE A 51 1.85 10.13 1.95
N VAL A 52 1.55 10.95 2.94
CA VAL A 52 0.71 12.16 2.81
C VAL A 52 1.38 13.31 3.55
N GLU A 53 1.23 14.52 3.02
CA GLU A 53 1.82 15.74 3.54
C GLU A 53 0.82 16.55 4.38
N SER A 54 -0.47 16.25 4.27
CA SER A 54 -1.53 16.95 5.00
C SER A 54 -2.74 16.06 5.31
N GLN A 55 -3.56 16.50 6.27
CA GLN A 55 -4.83 15.83 6.58
C GLN A 55 -5.85 15.95 5.44
N GLU A 56 -5.80 17.06 4.70
CA GLU A 56 -6.65 17.27 3.53
C GLU A 56 -6.32 16.24 2.43
N GLN A 57 -5.03 16.06 2.13
CA GLN A 57 -4.59 15.06 1.17
C GLN A 57 -4.98 13.64 1.62
N LEU A 58 -4.79 13.32 2.90
CA LEU A 58 -5.23 12.04 3.45
C LEU A 58 -6.73 11.81 3.24
N GLN A 59 -7.56 12.79 3.59
CA GLN A 59 -9.01 12.68 3.45
C GLN A 59 -9.41 12.45 1.98
N HIS A 60 -8.84 13.21 1.04
CA HIS A 60 -9.08 13.03 -0.39
C HIS A 60 -8.70 11.64 -0.87
N THR A 61 -7.53 11.13 -0.48
CA THR A 61 -7.09 9.77 -0.83
C THR A 61 -8.07 8.72 -0.30
N ILE A 62 -8.50 8.84 0.96
CA ILE A 62 -9.47 7.91 1.55
C ILE A 62 -10.81 7.96 0.83
N ASP A 63 -11.29 9.16 0.47
CA ASP A 63 -12.55 9.32 -0.25
C ASP A 63 -12.52 8.65 -1.63
N VAL A 64 -11.40 8.77 -2.35
CA VAL A 64 -11.20 8.11 -3.65
C VAL A 64 -11.18 6.58 -3.50
N LEU A 65 -10.44 6.06 -2.53
CA LEU A 65 -10.39 4.61 -2.26
C LEU A 65 -11.77 4.07 -1.82
N ALA A 66 -12.52 4.83 -1.04
CA ALA A 66 -13.88 4.49 -0.64
C ALA A 66 -14.85 4.50 -1.83
N ALA A 67 -14.74 5.48 -2.72
CA ALA A 67 -15.54 5.56 -3.94
C ALA A 67 -15.28 4.38 -4.89
N TYR A 68 -14.02 3.92 -4.97
CA TYR A 68 -13.68 2.71 -5.71
C TYR A 68 -14.28 1.46 -5.06
N ALA A 69 -14.11 1.27 -3.75
CA ALA A 69 -14.64 0.11 -3.03
C ALA A 69 -16.18 0.04 -3.10
N ALA A 70 -16.88 1.18 -3.09
CA ALA A 70 -18.33 1.24 -3.24
C ALA A 70 -18.83 0.71 -4.61
N GLN A 71 -18.01 0.88 -5.66
CA GLN A 71 -18.30 0.36 -7.00
C GLN A 71 -17.81 -1.07 -7.21
N ASN A 72 -16.92 -1.56 -6.34
CA ASN A 72 -16.27 -2.86 -6.42
C ASN A 72 -16.47 -3.63 -5.10
N PRO A 73 -17.68 -4.15 -4.82
CA PRO A 73 -18.02 -4.72 -3.51
C PRO A 73 -17.22 -5.98 -3.14
N ASP A 74 -16.58 -6.64 -4.12
CA ASP A 74 -15.72 -7.80 -3.88
C ASP A 74 -14.27 -7.42 -3.50
N VAL A 75 -13.93 -6.14 -3.53
CA VAL A 75 -12.59 -5.60 -3.23
C VAL A 75 -12.61 -4.87 -1.88
N GLU A 76 -11.79 -5.35 -0.94
CA GLU A 76 -11.47 -4.65 0.29
C GLU A 76 -10.14 -3.90 0.13
N ILE A 77 -10.15 -2.57 0.26
CA ILE A 77 -8.94 -1.75 0.29
C ILE A 77 -8.55 -1.42 1.73
N VAL A 78 -7.31 -1.71 2.09
CA VAL A 78 -6.71 -1.41 3.38
C VAL A 78 -5.78 -0.20 3.23
N PRO A 79 -6.18 1.00 3.68
CA PRO A 79 -5.35 2.19 3.59
C PRO A 79 -4.21 2.14 4.62
N GLU A 80 -3.00 2.49 4.22
CA GLU A 80 -1.81 2.51 5.07
C GLU A 80 -0.97 3.76 4.78
N PHE A 81 -1.54 4.93 5.11
CA PHE A 81 -0.93 6.23 4.85
C PHE A 81 -0.35 6.87 6.10
N THR A 82 0.89 7.36 6.02
CA THR A 82 1.60 8.06 7.11
C THR A 82 2.36 9.28 6.57
N ASP A 83 3.13 9.97 7.40
CA ASP A 83 4.17 10.87 6.90
C ASP A 83 5.26 10.10 6.13
N TYR A 84 6.07 10.84 5.37
CA TYR A 84 7.10 10.29 4.48
C TYR A 84 8.12 9.41 5.21
N ASP A 85 8.71 9.90 6.31
CA ASP A 85 9.78 9.20 7.03
C ASP A 85 9.26 7.87 7.59
N SER A 86 8.10 7.90 8.26
CA SER A 86 7.45 6.70 8.80
C SER A 86 7.08 5.70 7.70
N TYR A 87 6.65 6.21 6.53
CA TYR A 87 6.30 5.38 5.38
C TYR A 87 7.52 4.66 4.81
N VAL A 88 8.61 5.38 4.55
CA VAL A 88 9.83 4.82 3.96
C VAL A 88 10.46 3.76 4.86
N ASP A 89 10.55 4.02 6.17
CA ASP A 89 11.09 3.06 7.14
C ASP A 89 10.27 1.76 7.19
N LYS A 90 8.95 1.90 7.19
CA LYS A 90 8.03 0.75 7.16
C LYS A 90 8.15 -0.01 5.84
N LEU A 91 8.12 0.69 4.71
CA LEU A 91 8.21 0.08 3.37
C LEU A 91 9.51 -0.71 3.21
N ALA A 92 10.65 -0.15 3.64
CA ALA A 92 11.94 -0.82 3.59
C ALA A 92 11.93 -2.15 4.36
N THR A 93 11.35 -2.14 5.57
CA THR A 93 11.22 -3.32 6.43
C THR A 93 10.31 -4.37 5.79
N GLU A 94 9.15 -3.95 5.29
CA GLU A 94 8.17 -4.85 4.65
C GLU A 94 8.71 -5.47 3.36
N ALA A 95 9.36 -4.68 2.51
CA ALA A 95 9.94 -5.17 1.27
C ALA A 95 11.13 -6.11 1.52
N ALA A 96 11.97 -5.84 2.52
CA ALA A 96 13.03 -6.76 2.95
C ALA A 96 12.46 -8.09 3.49
N GLY A 97 11.27 -8.05 4.11
CA GLY A 97 10.55 -9.23 4.57
C GLY A 97 9.72 -9.96 3.50
N GLY A 98 9.69 -9.46 2.26
CA GLY A 98 8.86 -10.02 1.18
C GLY A 98 7.35 -9.80 1.39
N ASN A 99 6.97 -8.74 2.10
CA ASN A 99 5.59 -8.39 2.43
C ASN A 99 5.27 -6.93 2.06
N ALA A 100 5.84 -6.45 0.95
CA ALA A 100 5.50 -5.14 0.40
C ALA A 100 3.97 -5.01 0.15
N PRO A 101 3.40 -3.80 0.23
CA PRO A 101 1.99 -3.57 -0.08
C PRO A 101 1.68 -3.83 -1.57
N ASP A 102 0.41 -4.06 -1.89
CA ASP A 102 -0.04 -4.30 -3.26
C ASP A 102 0.03 -3.03 -4.12
N MET A 103 -0.22 -1.86 -3.50
CA MET A 103 -0.07 -0.54 -4.09
C MET A 103 0.72 0.37 -3.15
N MET A 104 1.70 1.11 -3.69
CA MET A 104 2.61 1.96 -2.92
C MET A 104 2.83 3.32 -3.60
N SER A 105 2.85 4.40 -2.83
CA SER A 105 3.42 5.67 -3.29
C SER A 105 4.90 5.48 -3.61
N ALA A 106 5.32 5.91 -4.81
CA ALA A 106 6.70 5.75 -5.24
C ALA A 106 7.21 7.05 -5.88
N ASN A 107 8.03 7.78 -5.13
CA ASN A 107 8.86 8.83 -5.71
C ASN A 107 9.95 8.19 -6.59
N GLY A 108 10.62 9.00 -7.42
CA GLY A 108 11.59 8.48 -8.41
C GLY A 108 12.72 7.64 -7.81
N ASP A 109 13.13 7.92 -6.57
CA ASP A 109 14.12 7.15 -5.82
C ASP A 109 13.57 5.78 -5.39
N ILE A 110 12.38 5.73 -4.77
CA ILE A 110 11.69 4.49 -4.38
C ILE A 110 11.43 3.64 -5.63
N MET A 111 10.89 4.23 -6.69
CA MET A 111 10.59 3.52 -7.94
C MET A 111 11.87 2.95 -8.57
N GLY A 112 12.94 3.75 -8.61
CA GLY A 112 14.27 3.33 -9.08
C GLY A 112 14.83 2.15 -8.29
N GLU A 113 14.81 2.22 -6.97
CA GLU A 113 15.35 1.15 -6.12
C GLU A 113 14.50 -0.13 -6.22
N TYR A 114 13.18 -0.01 -6.10
CA TYR A 114 12.28 -1.17 -5.93
C TYR A 114 12.01 -1.90 -7.25
N SER A 115 12.09 -1.21 -8.40
CA SER A 115 12.12 -1.86 -9.72
C SER A 115 13.36 -2.76 -9.86
N ARG A 116 14.55 -2.26 -9.53
CA ARG A 116 15.81 -3.06 -9.57
C ARG A 116 15.83 -4.22 -8.58
N ARG A 117 15.13 -4.08 -7.45
CA ARG A 117 14.95 -5.16 -6.45
C ARG A 117 13.91 -6.20 -6.88
N GLY A 118 13.21 -6.00 -8.00
CA GLY A 118 12.16 -6.90 -8.47
C GLY A 118 10.91 -6.90 -7.60
N VAL A 119 10.67 -5.82 -6.85
CA VAL A 119 9.49 -5.67 -5.98
C VAL A 119 8.31 -5.12 -6.78
N LEU A 120 8.57 -4.28 -7.79
CA LEU A 120 7.53 -3.66 -8.61
C LEU A 120 7.18 -4.53 -9.82
N ARG A 121 5.88 -4.56 -10.16
CA ARG A 121 5.36 -5.21 -11.37
C ARG A 121 5.35 -4.20 -12.53
N PRO A 122 5.95 -4.54 -13.69
CA PRO A 122 5.75 -3.77 -14.92
C PRO A 122 4.26 -3.70 -15.29
N LEU A 123 3.79 -2.52 -15.69
CA LEU A 123 2.39 -2.26 -16.00
C LEU A 123 2.07 -2.37 -17.50
N ASP A 124 3.09 -2.60 -18.34
CA ASP A 124 2.98 -2.55 -19.80
C ASP A 124 1.89 -3.49 -20.36
N GLU A 125 1.67 -4.65 -19.72
CA GLU A 125 0.64 -5.62 -20.13
C GLU A 125 -0.80 -5.14 -19.91
N PHE A 126 -0.99 -4.09 -19.11
CA PHE A 126 -2.29 -3.50 -18.77
C PHE A 126 -2.61 -2.24 -19.59
N VAL A 127 -1.73 -1.87 -20.52
CA VAL A 127 -1.90 -0.71 -21.43
C VAL A 127 -2.31 -1.23 -22.81
N PRO A 128 -3.36 -0.68 -23.46
CA PRO A 128 -4.16 0.47 -23.06
C PRO A 128 -5.43 0.13 -22.25
N ASP A 129 -5.68 -1.15 -21.97
CA ASP A 129 -6.88 -1.62 -21.25
C ASP A 129 -6.45 -2.57 -20.13
N PRO A 130 -6.70 -2.24 -18.84
CA PRO A 130 -7.52 -1.14 -18.33
C PRO A 130 -6.83 0.23 -18.20
N ILE A 131 -5.53 0.35 -18.49
CA ILE A 131 -4.77 1.59 -18.25
C ILE A 131 -4.71 2.43 -19.53
N ASP A 132 -5.55 3.47 -19.60
CA ASP A 132 -5.48 4.46 -20.67
C ASP A 132 -4.48 5.57 -20.33
N LEU A 133 -3.45 5.72 -21.17
CA LEU A 133 -2.41 6.74 -21.03
C LEU A 133 -2.67 8.00 -21.85
N ALA A 134 -3.76 8.05 -22.64
CA ALA A 134 -4.01 9.13 -23.59
C ALA A 134 -4.12 10.52 -22.94
N ASP A 135 -4.63 10.59 -21.71
CA ASP A 135 -4.81 11.84 -20.96
C ASP A 135 -3.58 12.26 -20.13
N TYR A 136 -2.52 11.44 -20.12
CA TYR A 136 -1.30 11.76 -19.39
C TYR A 136 -0.32 12.54 -20.26
N ALA A 137 0.34 13.54 -19.66
CA ALA A 137 1.43 14.24 -20.32
C ALA A 137 2.63 13.29 -20.53
N GLU A 138 3.21 13.29 -21.74
CA GLU A 138 4.31 12.39 -22.11
C GLU A 138 5.47 12.39 -21.10
N GLY A 139 5.86 13.57 -20.61
CA GLY A 139 6.95 13.71 -19.64
C GLY A 139 6.70 12.98 -18.31
N THR A 140 5.44 12.86 -17.87
CA THR A 140 5.12 12.16 -16.63
C THR A 140 5.17 10.64 -16.81
N ILE A 141 4.78 10.13 -17.98
CA ILE A 141 4.94 8.71 -18.34
C ILE A 141 6.42 8.34 -18.42
N ILE A 142 7.24 9.18 -19.05
CA ILE A 142 8.70 9.00 -19.10
C ILE A 142 9.27 8.92 -17.68
N GLY A 143 8.83 9.80 -16.78
CA GLY A 143 9.26 9.80 -15.38
C GLY A 143 8.91 8.52 -14.60
N ASN A 144 7.93 7.75 -15.07
CA ASN A 144 7.49 6.49 -14.47
C ASN A 144 7.99 5.24 -15.22
N THR A 145 8.86 5.43 -16.22
CA THR A 145 9.41 4.36 -17.05
C THR A 145 10.88 4.12 -16.70
N ILE A 146 11.25 2.88 -16.40
CA ILE A 146 12.63 2.48 -16.09
C ILE A 146 13.01 1.34 -17.01
N ASP A 147 14.16 1.47 -17.68
CA ASP A 147 14.68 0.47 -18.63
C ASP A 147 13.65 0.04 -19.70
N GLY A 148 12.79 0.97 -20.10
CA GLY A 148 11.75 0.76 -21.12
C GLY A 148 10.47 0.10 -20.61
N GLN A 149 10.30 -0.07 -19.29
CA GLN A 149 9.10 -0.64 -18.68
C GLN A 149 8.41 0.38 -17.78
N LEU A 150 7.09 0.47 -17.88
CA LEU A 150 6.28 1.35 -17.04
C LEU A 150 6.08 0.72 -15.66
N PHE A 151 6.48 1.39 -14.57
CA PHE A 151 6.37 0.86 -13.21
C PHE A 151 5.38 1.62 -12.31
N GLY A 152 4.87 2.76 -12.77
CA GLY A 152 3.97 3.60 -11.99
C GLY A 152 3.01 4.38 -12.87
N ILE A 153 1.90 4.80 -12.28
CA ILE A 153 0.96 5.74 -12.90
C ILE A 153 1.20 7.11 -12.30
N PRO A 154 1.40 8.17 -13.12
CA PRO A 154 1.62 9.51 -12.60
C PRO A 154 0.48 9.96 -11.69
N ASN A 155 0.83 10.43 -10.49
CA ASN A 155 -0.14 10.96 -9.53
C ASN A 155 -0.03 12.48 -9.40
N ASP A 156 1.19 12.98 -9.24
CA ASP A 156 1.50 14.41 -9.12
C ASP A 156 2.79 14.77 -9.86
N CYS A 157 3.12 16.06 -9.85
CA CYS A 157 4.39 16.56 -10.32
C CYS A 157 4.81 17.78 -9.49
N ILE A 158 6.11 17.91 -9.25
CA ILE A 158 6.70 19.07 -8.59
C ILE A 158 7.51 19.84 -9.64
N ALA A 159 7.30 21.15 -9.73
CA ALA A 159 7.98 22.01 -10.70
C ALA A 159 8.56 23.26 -10.02
N PRO A 160 9.69 23.80 -10.53
CA PRO A 160 10.21 25.07 -10.04
C PRO A 160 9.28 26.24 -10.42
N SER A 161 9.18 27.24 -9.54
CA SER A 161 8.60 28.53 -9.88
C SER A 161 9.65 29.45 -10.52
N LEU A 162 9.20 30.40 -11.34
CA LEU A 162 10.02 31.52 -11.81
C LEU A 162 10.20 32.60 -10.73
#